data_AF-A0A7W7CIJ0-F1
#
_entry.id   AF-A0A7W7CIJ0-F1
#
_cell.length_a   1.000
_cell.length_b   1.000
_cell.length_c   1.000
_cell.angle_alpha   90.00
_cell.angle_beta   90.00
_cell.angle_gamma   90.00
#
_symmetry.space_group_name_H-M   'P 1'
#
loop_
_entity.id
_entity.type
_entity.pdbx_description
1 polymer ?
#
loop_
_entity_poly.entity_id
_entity_poly.type
_entity_poly.pdbx_seq_one_letter_code
_entity_poly.pdbx_strand_id
1 'polypeptide(L)'
;MPRRERPLDPGDSDLLRFATDLRRLREKAGGPSYRAMATRAHYSAASLSEAAGGRRLPTRSLTLAYVRVCGGNLAEWEQRWRRLVSGACPVRRPCC
;
A
#
# COMPACT_ATOMS: atom_id res chain seq x y z
N MET A 1 -10.40 21.64 0.96
CA MET A 1 -10.19 21.56 2.42
C MET A 1 -8.93 20.76 2.70
N PRO A 2 -7.80 21.38 3.12
CA PRO A 2 -6.58 20.64 3.43
C PRO A 2 -6.75 19.99 4.81
N ARG A 3 -6.96 18.66 4.84
CA ARG A 3 -6.94 17.94 6.12
C ARG A 3 -5.50 17.85 6.59
N ARG A 4 -5.23 18.52 7.72
CA ARG A 4 -3.99 18.46 8.48
C ARG A 4 -3.54 17.03 8.71
N GLU A 5 -2.28 16.80 8.37
CA GLU A 5 -1.52 15.60 8.62
C GLU A 5 -1.28 15.50 10.14
N ARG A 6 -1.72 14.40 10.75
CA ARG A 6 -1.54 14.11 12.18
C ARG A 6 -0.12 13.55 12.36
N PRO A 7 0.62 13.84 13.45
CA PRO A 7 1.95 13.28 13.67
C PRO A 7 1.84 11.78 13.92
N LEU A 8 2.66 11.02 13.22
CA LEU A 8 2.51 9.57 13.11
C LEU A 8 3.60 8.85 13.90
N ASP A 9 3.22 7.71 14.47
CA ASP A 9 4.07 6.78 15.23
C ASP A 9 5.29 6.34 14.40
N PRO A 10 6.45 5.99 15.01
CA PRO A 10 7.63 5.50 14.28
C PRO A 10 7.34 4.33 13.31
N GLY A 11 6.32 3.50 13.57
CA GLY A 11 5.88 2.44 12.63
C GLY A 11 5.10 2.93 11.40
N ASP A 12 4.58 4.15 11.43
CA ASP A 12 3.86 4.78 10.32
C ASP A 12 4.84 5.32 9.27
N SER A 13 6.07 5.67 9.67
CA SER A 13 7.09 6.18 8.74
C SER A 13 7.48 5.14 7.68
N ASP A 14 7.64 3.87 8.08
CA ASP A 14 7.93 2.79 7.15
C ASP A 14 6.73 2.43 6.26
N LEU A 15 5.52 2.48 6.81
CA LEU A 15 4.28 2.23 6.06
C LEU A 15 4.00 3.36 5.05
N LEU A 16 4.18 4.62 5.43
CA LEU A 16 4.15 5.80 4.56
C LEU A 16 5.19 5.72 3.45
N ARG A 17 6.42 5.32 3.78
CA ARG A 17 7.50 5.18 2.80
C ARG A 17 7.16 4.09 1.79
N PHE A 18 6.59 2.97 2.26
CA PHE A 18 6.08 1.91 1.40
C PHE A 18 4.91 2.37 0.50
N ALA A 19 3.95 3.11 1.05
CA ALA A 19 2.85 3.68 0.28
C ALA A 19 3.36 4.69 -0.78
N THR A 20 4.40 5.45 -0.44
CA THR A 20 5.06 6.39 -1.36
C THR A 20 5.82 5.65 -2.48
N ASP A 21 6.52 4.57 -2.16
CA ASP A 21 7.14 3.69 -3.15
C ASP A 21 6.09 3.05 -4.08
N LEU A 22 4.91 2.66 -3.56
CA LEU A 22 3.82 2.13 -4.40
C LEU A 22 3.33 3.17 -5.40
N ARG A 23 3.16 4.42 -4.94
CA ARG A 23 2.81 5.54 -5.84
C ARG A 23 3.89 5.74 -6.89
N ARG A 24 5.17 5.75 -6.52
CA ARG A 24 6.28 5.87 -7.48
C ARG A 24 6.31 4.74 -8.49
N LEU A 25 6.03 3.50 -8.06
CA LEU A 25 5.93 2.34 -8.95
C LEU A 25 4.79 2.51 -9.97
N ARG A 26 3.65 3.03 -9.53
CA ARG A 26 2.52 3.35 -10.42
C ARG A 26 2.85 4.44 -11.43
N GLU A 27 3.50 5.51 -11.00
CA GLU A 27 3.96 6.57 -11.91
C GLU A 27 4.94 6.01 -12.95
N LYS A 28 5.90 5.18 -12.52
CA LYS A 28 6.82 4.47 -13.44
C LYS A 28 6.11 3.54 -14.42
N ALA A 29 5.00 2.93 -14.01
CA ALA A 29 4.19 2.06 -14.85
C ALA A 29 3.27 2.81 -15.83
N GLY A 30 3.34 4.15 -15.90
CA GLY A 30 2.49 4.98 -16.77
C GLY A 30 1.20 5.47 -16.12
N GLY A 31 1.11 5.47 -14.79
CA GLY A 31 0.00 6.06 -14.04
C GLY A 31 -1.38 5.39 -14.19
N PRO A 32 -1.50 4.04 -14.33
CA PRO A 32 -2.79 3.40 -14.56
C PRO A 32 -3.82 3.77 -13.47
N SER A 33 -5.05 4.08 -13.86
CA SER A 33 -6.13 4.45 -12.92
C SER A 33 -6.45 3.31 -11.95
N TYR A 34 -6.82 3.65 -10.71
CA TYR A 34 -7.22 2.64 -9.70
C TYR A 34 -8.34 1.71 -10.18
N ARG A 35 -9.25 2.20 -11.03
CA ARG A 35 -10.30 1.38 -11.67
C ARG A 35 -9.73 0.34 -12.65
N ALA A 36 -8.76 0.72 -13.47
CA ALA A 36 -8.11 -0.21 -14.41
C ALA A 36 -7.26 -1.25 -13.68
N MET A 37 -6.59 -0.83 -12.60
CA MET A 37 -5.86 -1.76 -11.73
C MET A 37 -6.80 -2.69 -10.98
N ALA A 38 -7.94 -2.20 -10.49
CA ALA A 38 -8.96 -3.00 -9.80
C ALA A 38 -9.42 -4.19 -10.66
N THR A 39 -9.71 -3.96 -11.94
CA THR A 39 -10.10 -5.02 -12.88
C THR A 39 -8.99 -6.04 -13.11
N ARG A 40 -7.72 -5.61 -13.21
CA ARG A 40 -6.57 -6.51 -13.45
C ARG A 40 -6.09 -7.24 -12.19
N ALA A 41 -6.25 -6.61 -11.04
CA ALA A 41 -5.79 -7.12 -9.75
C ALA A 41 -6.88 -7.91 -9.01
N HIS A 42 -8.13 -7.88 -9.48
CA HIS A 42 -9.30 -8.44 -8.80
C HIS A 42 -9.53 -7.88 -7.38
N TYR A 43 -9.19 -6.60 -7.17
CA TYR A 43 -9.40 -5.89 -5.91
C TYR A 43 -10.24 -4.62 -6.13
N SER A 44 -10.88 -4.13 -5.07
CA SER A 44 -11.63 -2.87 -5.14
C SER A 44 -10.71 -1.65 -5.21
N ALA A 45 -11.10 -0.63 -5.98
CA ALA A 45 -10.36 0.63 -6.08
C ALA A 45 -10.16 1.31 -4.70
N ALA A 46 -11.11 1.13 -3.77
CA ALA A 46 -10.99 1.60 -2.39
C ALA A 46 -9.81 0.94 -1.65
N SER A 47 -9.65 -0.38 -1.76
CA SER A 47 -8.53 -1.10 -1.14
C SER A 47 -7.18 -0.68 -1.72
N LEU A 48 -7.11 -0.42 -3.02
CA LEU A 48 -5.90 0.09 -3.67
C LEU A 48 -5.58 1.53 -3.21
N SER A 49 -6.60 2.38 -3.07
CA SER A 49 -6.44 3.74 -2.55
C SER A 49 -6.00 3.77 -1.10
N GLU A 50 -6.53 2.87 -0.25
CA GLU A 50 -6.11 2.75 1.15
C GLU A 50 -4.66 2.26 1.26
N ALA A 51 -4.25 1.30 0.42
CA ALA A 51 -2.88 0.83 0.34
C ALA A 51 -1.90 1.94 -0.08
N ALA A 52 -2.29 2.77 -1.06
CA ALA A 52 -1.53 3.95 -1.46
C ALA A 52 -1.68 5.13 -0.48
N GLY A 53 -2.62 5.06 0.45
CA GLY A 53 -2.94 6.10 1.41
C GLY A 53 -2.15 6.01 2.72
N GLY A 54 -1.45 4.89 2.95
CA GLY A 54 -0.68 4.68 4.18
C GLY A 54 -1.54 4.54 5.44
N ARG A 55 -2.86 4.36 5.31
CA ARG A 55 -3.79 4.31 6.46
C ARG A 55 -3.82 2.96 7.14
N ARG A 56 -3.61 1.90 6.36
CA ARG A 56 -3.64 0.51 6.82
C ARG A 56 -2.66 -0.31 6.03
N LEU A 57 -2.05 -1.28 6.71
CA LEU A 57 -1.17 -2.23 6.06
C LEU A 57 -2.00 -3.12 5.11
N PRO A 58 -1.73 -3.10 3.80
CA PRO A 58 -2.42 -3.97 2.85
C PRO A 58 -2.03 -5.43 3.08
N THR A 59 -2.87 -6.37 2.65
CA THR A 59 -2.50 -7.79 2.63
C THR A 59 -1.39 -8.04 1.61
N ARG A 60 -0.49 -8.99 1.87
CA ARG A 60 0.55 -9.43 0.92
C ARG A 60 0.01 -9.62 -0.50
N SER A 61 -1.14 -10.29 -0.62
CA SER A 61 -1.77 -10.56 -1.91
C SER A 61 -2.18 -9.29 -2.68
N LEU A 62 -2.62 -8.23 -1.97
CA LEU A 62 -2.97 -6.96 -2.59
C LEU A 62 -1.71 -6.24 -3.08
N THR A 63 -0.66 -6.18 -2.26
CA THR A 63 0.63 -5.60 -2.64
C THR A 63 1.20 -6.30 -3.89
N LEU A 64 1.20 -7.63 -3.89
CA LEU A 64 1.69 -8.40 -5.04
C LEU A 64 0.86 -8.14 -6.29
N ALA A 65 -0.46 -8.11 -6.18
CA ALA A 65 -1.31 -7.80 -7.33
C ALA A 65 -1.06 -6.38 -7.87
N TYR A 66 -0.86 -5.39 -6.98
CA TYR A 66 -0.50 -4.03 -7.38
C TYR A 66 0.81 -4.00 -8.17
N VAL A 67 1.86 -4.60 -7.61
CA VAL A 67 3.19 -4.65 -8.20
C VAL A 67 3.16 -5.42 -9.53
N ARG A 68 2.38 -6.50 -9.63
CA ARG A 68 2.17 -7.27 -10.85
C ARG A 68 1.58 -6.41 -11.97
N VAL A 69 0.53 -5.63 -11.66
CA VAL A 69 -0.13 -4.77 -12.64
C VAL A 69 0.77 -3.59 -13.04
N CYS A 70 1.61 -3.11 -12.13
CA CYS A 70 2.62 -2.09 -12.40
C CYS A 70 3.91 -2.64 -13.03
N GLY A 71 4.06 -3.96 -13.22
CA GLY A 71 5.26 -4.56 -13.79
C GLY A 71 6.51 -4.51 -12.90
N GLY A 72 6.35 -4.36 -11.59
CA GLY A 72 7.45 -4.39 -10.63
C GLY A 72 7.84 -5.80 -10.18
N ASN A 73 8.93 -5.89 -9.42
CA ASN A 73 9.44 -7.18 -8.93
C ASN A 73 8.68 -7.67 -7.69
N LEU A 74 7.85 -8.70 -7.88
CA LEU A 74 7.00 -9.28 -6.83
C LEU A 74 7.80 -9.77 -5.61
N ALA A 75 8.92 -10.45 -5.83
CA ALA A 75 9.72 -11.05 -4.76
C ALA A 75 10.35 -9.98 -3.85
N GLU A 76 10.86 -8.89 -4.43
CA GLU A 76 11.44 -7.79 -3.68
C GLU A 76 10.38 -7.09 -2.82
N TRP A 77 9.22 -6.82 -3.42
CA TRP A 77 8.09 -6.19 -2.76
C TRP A 77 7.50 -7.06 -1.65
N GLU A 78 7.47 -8.37 -1.84
CA GLU A 78 7.08 -9.31 -0.79
C GLU A 78 8.03 -9.26 0.41
N GLN A 79 9.33 -9.28 0.17
CA GLN A 79 10.31 -9.22 1.27
C GLN A 79 10.20 -7.89 2.02
N ARG A 80 10.00 -6.78 1.31
CA ARG A 80 9.73 -5.47 1.92
C ARG A 80 8.46 -5.51 2.77
N TRP A 81 7.37 -6.08 2.25
CA TRP A 81 6.12 -6.26 3.00
C TRP A 81 6.30 -7.12 4.26
N ARG A 82 7.05 -8.22 4.16
CA ARG A 82 7.31 -9.11 5.29
C ARG A 82 8.14 -8.43 6.38
N ARG A 83 9.13 -7.61 6.00
CA ARG A 83 9.88 -6.77 6.94
C ARG A 83 8.98 -5.75 7.64
N LEU A 84 8.06 -5.13 6.90
CA LEU A 84 7.07 -4.20 7.46
C LEU A 84 6.15 -4.89 8.47
N VAL A 85 5.60 -6.06 8.15
CA VAL A 85 4.74 -6.82 9.08
C VAL A 85 5.50 -7.28 10.32
N SER A 86 6.77 -7.66 10.17
CA SER A 86 7.58 -8.12 11.30
C SER A 86 7.92 -6.98 12.27
N GLY A 87 7.98 -5.73 11.79
CA GLY A 87 8.16 -4.54 12.63
C GLY A 87 6.84 -3.88 13.08
N ALA A 88 5.77 -4.04 12.30
CA ALA A 88 4.44 -3.51 12.60
C ALA A 88 3.66 -4.50 13.46
N CYS A 89 3.81 -4.40 14.78
CA CYS A 89 2.86 -5.03 15.70
C CYS A 89 1.47 -4.42 15.40
N PRO A 90 0.50 -5.17 14.85
CA PRO A 90 -0.74 -4.57 14.38
C PRO A 90 -1.67 -4.37 15.57
N VAL A 91 -1.57 -3.21 16.25
CA VAL A 91 -2.63 -2.79 17.17
C VAL A 91 -3.87 -2.49 16.34
N ARG A 92 -4.77 -3.46 16.26
CA ARG A 92 -6.07 -3.30 15.62
C ARG A 92 -7.14 -3.54 16.67
N ARG A 93 -7.52 -2.47 17.38
CA ARG A 93 -8.79 -2.42 18.10
C ARG A 93 -9.79 -1.61 17.26
N PRO A 94 -10.89 -2.21 16.81
CA PRO A 94 -12.17 -1.54 16.81
C PRO A 94 -12.82 -1.83 18.18
N CYS A 95 -12.88 -0.82 19.07
CA CYS A 95 -13.82 -0.89 20.19
C CYS A 95 -15.22 -0.55 19.66
N CYS A 96 -16.19 -1.31 20.16
CA CYS A 96 -17.64 -1.15 20.01
C CYS A 96 -18.12 0.28 20.24
#